data_AF-A0A8T4Y7C2-F1
#
_entry.id   AF-A0A8T4Y7C2-F1
#
_cell.length_a   1.000
_cell.length_b   1.000
_cell.length_c   1.000
_cell.angle_alpha   90.00
_cell.angle_beta   90.00
_cell.angle_gamma   90.00
#
_symmetry.space_group_name_H-M   'P 1'
#
loop_
_entity.id
_entity.type
_entity.pdbx_description
1 polymer ?
#
loop_
_entity_poly.entity_id
_entity_poly.type
_entity_poly.pdbx_seq_one_letter_code
_entity_poly.pdbx_strand_id
1 'polypeptide(L)'
;MKDPQRTIWEELEKGFGSGTKFRILLQMALNPNETFTKYALVKATGIRTPSVESQLKVLVKIGWIKEYSFTPKTYQINLENEVVKQIVELFQKIKLTKGSTKILY
;
A
#
# COMPACT_ATOMS: atom_id res chain seq x y z
N MET A 1 -19.90 -20.97 -13.97
CA MET A 1 -18.43 -20.91 -13.74
C MET A 1 -18.06 -19.51 -13.26
N LYS A 2 -17.74 -19.30 -11.97
CA LYS A 2 -17.18 -18.02 -11.46
C LYS A 2 -16.24 -18.32 -10.28
N ASP A 3 -15.08 -17.67 -10.33
CA ASP A 3 -13.78 -17.94 -9.70
C ASP A 3 -13.73 -18.25 -8.18
N PRO A 4 -12.75 -19.07 -7.74
CA PRO A 4 -12.45 -19.37 -6.34
C PRO A 4 -11.64 -18.23 -5.70
N GLN A 5 -12.01 -17.86 -4.47
CA GLN A 5 -11.26 -16.98 -3.56
C GLN A 5 -10.77 -15.62 -4.12
N ARG A 6 -11.66 -14.62 -4.18
CA ARG A 6 -11.18 -13.23 -4.19
C ARG A 6 -10.36 -12.98 -2.93
N THR A 7 -9.16 -12.42 -3.06
CA THR A 7 -8.40 -12.01 -1.90
C THR A 7 -9.11 -10.85 -1.20
N ILE A 8 -9.03 -10.74 0.13
CA ILE A 8 -9.64 -9.62 0.89
C ILE A 8 -9.14 -8.27 0.37
N TRP A 9 -7.94 -8.26 -0.21
CA TRP A 9 -7.35 -7.11 -0.89
C TRP A 9 -8.14 -6.68 -2.13
N GLU A 10 -8.65 -7.61 -2.93
CA GLU A 10 -9.53 -7.29 -4.08
C GLU A 10 -10.89 -6.76 -3.64
N GLU A 11 -11.41 -7.23 -2.50
CA GLU A 11 -12.67 -6.74 -1.92
C GLU A 11 -12.49 -5.33 -1.35
N LEU A 12 -11.40 -5.08 -0.62
CA LEU A 12 -11.04 -3.76 -0.13
C LEU A 12 -10.82 -2.78 -1.29
N GLU A 13 -10.10 -3.21 -2.33
CA GLU A 13 -9.87 -2.37 -3.49
C GLU A 13 -11.17 -1.99 -4.21
N LYS A 14 -12.15 -2.90 -4.27
CA LYS A 14 -13.48 -2.60 -4.79
C LYS A 14 -14.29 -1.69 -3.86
N GLY A 15 -14.22 -1.90 -2.55
CA GLY A 15 -14.98 -1.17 -1.54
C GLY A 15 -14.51 0.26 -1.31
N PHE A 16 -13.19 0.51 -1.33
CA PHE A 16 -12.59 1.84 -1.19
C PHE A 16 -12.52 2.62 -2.51
N GLY A 17 -12.96 2.00 -3.61
CA GLY A 17 -12.74 2.47 -4.97
C GLY A 17 -11.32 2.14 -5.42
N SER A 18 -11.16 1.69 -6.67
CA SER A 18 -9.92 1.22 -7.30
C SER A 18 -8.90 2.33 -7.56
N GLY A 19 -8.67 3.19 -6.57
CA GLY A 19 -7.79 4.33 -6.64
C GLY A 19 -6.33 3.90 -6.63
N THR A 20 -5.58 4.41 -7.61
CA THR A 20 -4.12 4.32 -7.69
C THR A 20 -3.41 4.64 -6.36
N LYS A 21 -3.93 5.59 -5.58
CA LYS A 21 -3.40 5.95 -4.24
C LYS A 21 -3.51 4.82 -3.24
N PHE A 22 -4.65 4.14 -3.20
CA PHE A 22 -4.91 3.07 -2.25
C PHE A 22 -3.92 1.93 -2.48
N ARG A 23 -3.70 1.51 -3.73
CA ARG A 23 -2.74 0.46 -4.04
C ARG A 23 -1.30 0.82 -3.65
N ILE A 24 -0.87 2.06 -3.90
CA ILE A 24 0.47 2.54 -3.48
C ILE A 24 0.59 2.52 -1.95
N LEU A 25 -0.39 3.10 -1.25
CA LEU A 25 -0.39 3.15 0.20
C LEU A 25 -0.43 1.74 0.82
N LEU A 26 -1.25 0.85 0.26
CA LEU A 26 -1.34 -0.54 0.70
C LEU A 26 0.00 -1.27 0.57
N GLN A 27 0.69 -1.13 -0.57
CA GLN A 27 2.01 -1.75 -0.76
C GLN A 27 3.04 -1.26 0.27
N MET A 28 3.03 0.05 0.56
CA MET A 28 3.94 0.63 1.56
C MET A 28 3.55 0.25 2.99
N ALA A 29 2.25 0.17 3.29
CA ALA A 29 1.74 -0.17 4.61
C ALA A 29 1.95 -1.65 4.98
N LEU A 30 1.96 -2.54 4.00
CA LEU A 30 2.30 -3.94 4.20
C LEU A 30 3.79 -4.16 4.50
N ASN A 31 4.64 -3.20 4.11
CA ASN A 31 6.09 -3.22 4.30
C ASN A 31 6.59 -1.87 4.84
N PRO A 32 6.17 -1.47 6.06
CA PRO A 32 6.32 -0.08 6.53
C PRO A 32 7.78 0.33 6.81
N ASN A 33 8.67 -0.66 6.98
CA ASN A 33 10.10 -0.45 7.19
C ASN A 33 10.89 -0.36 5.87
N GLU A 34 10.25 -0.60 4.72
CA GLU A 34 10.90 -0.55 3.42
C GLU A 34 10.79 0.83 2.77
N THR A 35 11.85 1.19 2.04
CA THR A 35 11.87 2.36 1.17
C THR A 35 11.71 1.93 -0.28
N PHE A 36 10.85 2.61 -1.02
CA PHE A 36 10.53 2.26 -2.41
C PHE A 36 10.98 3.36 -3.37
N THR A 37 11.57 2.97 -4.50
CA THR A 37 11.69 3.88 -5.64
C THR A 37 10.35 3.95 -6.39
N LYS A 38 10.15 5.00 -7.20
CA LYS A 38 8.98 5.07 -8.09
C LYS A 38 8.88 3.84 -9.01
N TYR A 39 10.01 3.29 -9.44
CA TYR A 39 10.08 2.12 -10.30
C TYR A 39 9.67 0.83 -9.57
N ALA A 40 10.08 0.68 -8.30
CA ALA A 40 9.65 -0.43 -7.46
C ALA A 40 8.12 -0.41 -7.26
N LEU A 41 7.53 0.77 -7.04
CA LEU A 41 6.08 0.92 -6.90
C LEU A 41 5.33 0.63 -8.19
N VAL A 42 5.84 1.08 -9.35
CA VAL A 42 5.28 0.73 -10.67
C VAL A 42 5.26 -0.79 -10.85
N LYS A 43 6.36 -1.47 -10.53
CA LYS A 43 6.47 -2.94 -10.63
C LYS A 43 5.50 -3.65 -9.67
N ALA A 44 5.41 -3.21 -8.42
CA ALA A 44 4.59 -3.86 -7.40
C ALA A 44 3.09 -3.63 -7.60
N THR A 45 2.69 -2.49 -8.19
CA THR A 45 1.28 -2.11 -8.33
C THR A 45 0.71 -2.30 -9.74
N GLY A 46 1.57 -2.49 -10.75
CA GLY A 46 1.17 -2.56 -12.16
C GLY A 46 0.66 -1.22 -12.73
N ILE A 47 0.85 -0.12 -12.00
CA ILE A 47 0.36 1.21 -12.36
C ILE A 47 1.37 1.92 -13.26
N ARG A 48 0.90 2.62 -14.30
CA ARG A 48 1.77 3.41 -15.19
C ARG A 48 2.52 4.51 -14.44
N THR A 49 3.79 4.70 -14.81
CA THR A 49 4.74 5.63 -14.15
C THR A 49 4.22 7.06 -13.93
N PRO A 50 3.60 7.75 -14.92
CA PRO A 50 3.10 9.11 -14.71
C PRO A 50 2.01 9.18 -13.62
N SER A 51 1.19 8.13 -13.54
CA SER A 51 0.15 8.01 -12.52
C SER A 51 0.76 7.82 -11.13
N VAL A 52 1.75 6.92 -10.99
CA VAL A 52 2.49 6.74 -9.72
C VAL A 52 3.13 8.05 -9.26
N GLU A 53 3.83 8.75 -10.14
CA GLU A 53 4.50 10.01 -9.78
C GLU A 53 3.52 11.09 -9.31
N SER A 54 2.37 11.23 -9.99
CA SER A 54 1.32 12.16 -9.56
C SER A 54 0.75 11.82 -8.18
N GLN A 55 0.54 10.52 -7.89
CA GLN A 55 0.02 10.11 -6.59
C GLN A 55 1.06 10.27 -5.48
N LEU A 56 2.34 9.98 -5.75
CA LEU A 56 3.43 10.20 -4.80
C LEU A 56 3.51 11.68 -4.39
N LYS A 57 3.44 12.62 -5.35
CA LYS A 57 3.40 14.06 -5.06
C LYS A 57 2.25 14.43 -4.13
N VAL A 58 1.06 13.89 -4.34
CA VAL A 58 -0.10 14.13 -3.46
C VAL A 58 0.12 13.54 -2.07
N LEU A 59 0.58 12.30 -1.98
CA LEU A 59 0.81 11.60 -0.71
C LEU A 59 1.90 12.26 0.14
N VAL A 60 2.97 12.77 -0.50
CA VAL A 60 4.01 13.58 0.16
C VAL A 60 3.39 14.89 0.65
N LYS A 61 2.63 15.59 -0.20
CA LYS A 61 2.00 16.87 0.15
C LYS A 61 1.07 16.78 1.35
N ILE A 62 0.32 15.68 1.50
CA ILE A 62 -0.57 15.45 2.65
C ILE A 62 0.14 14.81 3.86
N GLY A 63 1.45 14.57 3.76
CA GLY A 63 2.25 14.01 4.84
C GLY A 63 1.98 12.53 5.13
N TRP A 64 1.45 11.77 4.17
CA TRP A 64 1.16 10.35 4.34
C TRP A 64 2.36 9.45 4.00
N ILE A 65 3.28 9.96 3.18
CA ILE A 65 4.56 9.32 2.88
C ILE A 65 5.67 10.36 2.98
N LYS A 66 6.89 9.90 3.28
CA LYS A 66 8.12 10.69 3.26
C LYS A 66 8.84 10.49 1.93
N GLU A 67 9.38 11.56 1.38
CA GLU A 67 10.31 11.53 0.24
C GLU A 67 11.74 11.73 0.76
N TYR A 68 12.67 10.89 0.30
CA TYR A 68 14.10 11.07 0.54
C TYR A 68 14.82 11.37 -0.77
N SER A 69 15.69 12.37 -0.72
CA SER A 69 16.43 12.94 -1.84
C SER A 69 17.65 12.12 -2.26
N PHE A 70 17.52 10.80 -2.36
CA PHE A 70 18.51 9.91 -2.97
C PHE A 70 18.39 9.91 -4.50
N THR A 71 19.39 9.34 -5.19
CA THR A 71 19.36 9.13 -6.64
C THR A 71 19.36 7.63 -6.92
N PRO A 72 18.23 7.01 -7.31
CA PRO A 72 16.91 7.62 -7.53
C PRO A 72 16.16 7.94 -6.22
N LYS A 73 15.19 8.88 -6.28
CA LYS A 73 14.36 9.26 -5.13
C LYS A 73 13.67 8.04 -4.52
N THR A 74 13.64 7.97 -3.19
CA THR A 74 12.96 6.92 -2.45
C THR A 74 11.83 7.49 -1.60
N TYR A 75 10.85 6.64 -1.32
CA TYR A 75 9.63 6.99 -0.61
C TYR A 75 9.32 5.93 0.44
N GLN A 76 8.82 6.36 1.59
CA GLN A 76 8.44 5.48 2.68
C GLN A 76 7.13 5.95 3.31
N ILE A 77 6.35 5.03 3.85
CA ILE A 77 5.15 5.40 4.60
C ILE A 77 5.50 6.24 5.83
N ASN A 78 4.70 7.27 6.12
CA ASN A 78 4.96 8.15 7.26
C ASN A 78 4.28 7.63 8.54
N LEU A 79 4.99 6.82 9.33
CA LEU A 79 4.47 6.30 10.61
C LEU A 79 4.36 7.35 11.73
N GLU A 80 4.92 8.55 11.55
CA GLU A 80 4.73 9.68 12.50
C GLU A 80 3.37 10.35 12.34
N ASN A 81 2.65 10.06 11.24
CA ASN A 81 1.30 10.52 11.05
C ASN A 81 0.31 9.52 11.68
N GLU A 82 -0.43 9.95 12.71
CA GLU A 82 -1.36 9.08 13.45
C GLU A 82 -2.46 8.47 12.56
N VAL A 83 -2.94 9.19 11.54
CA VAL A 83 -3.93 8.65 10.60
C VAL A 83 -3.31 7.51 9.79
N VAL A 84 -2.08 7.70 9.30
CA VAL A 84 -1.35 6.67 8.54
C VAL A 84 -1.07 5.45 9.41
N LYS A 85 -0.68 5.66 10.67
CA LYS A 85 -0.45 4.59 11.64
C LYS A 85 -1.70 3.74 11.84
N GLN A 86 -2.87 4.35 12.00
CA GLN A 86 -4.14 3.61 12.10
C GLN A 86 -4.47 2.82 10.82
N ILE A 87 -4.19 3.39 9.65
CA ILE A 87 -4.37 2.69 8.36
C ILE A 87 -3.45 1.47 8.27
N VAL A 88 -2.18 1.61 8.66
CA VAL A 88 -1.20 0.51 8.69
C VAL A 88 -1.65 -0.59 9.63
N GLU A 89 -2.06 -0.23 10.86
CA GLU A 89 -2.58 -1.18 11.83
C GLU A 89 -3.81 -1.93 11.31
N LEU A 90 -4.74 -1.23 10.65
CA LEU A 90 -5.92 -1.83 10.02
C LEU A 90 -5.49 -2.88 8.99
N PHE A 91 -4.60 -2.54 8.07
CA PHE A 91 -4.15 -3.46 7.02
C PHE A 91 -3.38 -4.65 7.61
N GLN A 92 -2.56 -4.44 8.64
CA GLN A 92 -1.85 -5.51 9.33
C GLN A 92 -2.82 -6.45 10.06
N LYS A 93 -3.83 -5.93 10.75
CA LYS A 93 -4.88 -6.74 11.39
C LYS A 93 -5.63 -7.58 10.36
N ILE A 94 -6.02 -6.99 9.23
CA ILE A 94 -6.70 -7.71 8.14
C ILE A 94 -5.81 -8.84 7.57
N LYS A 95 -4.49 -8.60 7.43
CA LYS A 95 -3.53 -9.63 7.01
C LYS A 95 -3.50 -10.80 8.00
N LEU A 96 -3.49 -10.52 9.31
CA LEU A 96 -3.49 -11.54 10.36
C LEU A 96 -4.78 -12.36 10.41
N THR A 97 -5.94 -11.75 10.15
CA THR A 97 -7.25 -12.45 10.13
C THR A 97 -7.30 -13.59 9.10
N LYS A 98 -6.48 -13.56 8.05
CA LYS A 98 -6.34 -14.68 7.09
C LYS A 98 -5.27 -15.73 7.47
N GLY A 99 -4.40 -15.44 8.44
CA GLY A 99 -3.34 -16.35 8.91
C GLY A 99 -3.79 -17.32 10.02
N SER A 100 -4.97 -17.10 10.61
CA SER A 100 -5.49 -17.92 11.73
C SER A 100 -6.26 -19.17 11.30
N THR A 101 -6.39 -19.46 10.00
CA THR A 101 -6.78 -20.80 9.53
C THR A 101 -5.54 -21.71 9.53
N LYS A 102 -4.87 -21.83 10.68
CA LYS A 102 -4.07 -23.02 10.94
C LYS A 102 -5.07 -24.13 11.20
N ILE A 103 -5.20 -25.00 10.20
CA ILE A 103 -5.87 -26.30 10.33
C ILE A 103 -5.21 -26.98 11.53
N LEU A 104 -5.99 -27.16 12.60
CA LEU A 104 -5.67 -28.12 13.66
C LEU A 104 -5.89 -29.50 13.04
N TYR A 105 -4.80 -30.22 12.79
CA TYR A 105 -4.78 -31.68 12.74
C TYR A 105 -4.27 -32.18 14.08
#